data_AF-A0A399P4U8-F1
#
_entry.id   AF-A0A399P4U8-F1
#
_cell.length_a   1.000
_cell.length_b   1.000
_cell.length_c   1.000
_cell.angle_alpha   90.00
_cell.angle_beta   90.00
_cell.angle_gamma   90.00
#
_symmetry.space_group_name_H-M   'P 1'
#
loop_
_entity.id
_entity.type
_entity.pdbx_description
1 polymer ?
#
loop_
_entity_poly.entity_id
_entity_poly.type
_entity_poly.pdbx_seq_one_letter_code
_entity_poly.pdbx_strand_id
1 'polypeptide(L)'
;MNQSRSTVLSRRSVLGGAIAAVPVALVAAGPAHADEATTPATPIPEVPLASNGRPVVRDIQKQLVARYGARTGFPAVTTDGVWTSDSHKALIHALQLEMGIDEATANGVFGPLTRRTLQKQATLTVGSADTTGYLVHLLQASLVVMSTWDGPVDGTFSAKQGVRLSQFQRTVALPETGRGDYRTWAALLASNGDPTRPGNAADGITVITAARAKTLKDAGYTIVGRYLTNSDIPDPLDKRIQDGELDAIFAGGLKVFPIFQEGGTNTTYFSYGLGVRAAGRADDAA
;
A
#
# COMPACT_ATOMS: atom_id res chain seq x y z
N MET A 1 -10.27 34.79 38.96
CA MET A 1 -10.69 35.38 37.68
C MET A 1 -10.64 34.32 36.60
N ASN A 2 -11.71 34.32 35.82
CA ASN A 2 -12.20 33.31 34.89
C ASN A 2 -11.44 33.37 33.55
N GLN A 3 -11.03 32.23 32.96
CA GLN A 3 -10.89 32.06 31.50
C GLN A 3 -10.92 30.55 31.18
N SER A 4 -12.11 30.11 30.77
CA SER A 4 -12.42 28.84 30.13
C SER A 4 -11.64 28.66 28.82
N ARG A 5 -11.04 27.48 28.58
CA ARG A 5 -10.60 27.08 27.25
C ARG A 5 -11.57 26.05 26.66
N SER A 6 -12.36 26.58 25.75
CA SER A 6 -13.32 25.90 24.88
C SER A 6 -12.67 24.74 24.11
N THR A 7 -13.27 23.56 24.22
CA THR A 7 -13.04 22.40 23.35
C THR A 7 -13.97 22.53 22.16
N VAL A 8 -13.46 22.86 20.98
CA VAL A 8 -14.22 22.81 19.73
C VAL A 8 -13.73 21.65 18.88
N LEU A 9 -14.40 20.51 19.04
CA LEU A 9 -14.45 19.47 18.02
C LEU A 9 -15.44 19.93 16.94
N SER A 10 -14.94 20.12 15.72
CA SER A 10 -15.79 20.42 14.56
C SER A 10 -16.67 19.21 14.25
N ARG A 11 -17.94 19.30 14.63
CA ARG A 11 -19.02 18.45 14.13
C ARG A 11 -19.65 19.12 12.91
N ARG A 12 -19.71 18.42 11.78
CA ARG A 12 -20.80 18.58 10.81
C ARG A 12 -21.38 17.20 10.51
N SER A 13 -22.50 16.93 11.19
CA SER A 13 -23.83 16.51 10.70
C SER A 13 -23.95 15.94 9.28
N VAL A 14 -24.93 15.12 8.91
CA VAL A 14 -25.94 14.21 9.49
C VAL A 14 -26.67 13.63 8.25
N LEU A 15 -27.14 12.39 8.36
CA LEU A 15 -28.13 11.66 7.55
C LEU A 15 -28.77 12.29 6.29
N GLY A 16 -28.99 11.42 5.29
CA GLY A 16 -30.06 11.56 4.31
C GLY A 16 -30.14 10.35 3.38
N GLY A 17 -31.14 9.48 3.58
CA GLY A 17 -31.44 8.36 2.68
C GLY A 17 -32.28 8.82 1.48
N ALA A 18 -32.08 8.16 0.33
CA ALA A 18 -33.08 8.02 -0.73
C ALA A 18 -32.68 6.87 -1.66
N ILE A 19 -33.62 5.96 -1.89
CA ILE A 19 -33.60 4.91 -2.90
C ILE A 19 -33.81 5.57 -4.26
N ALA A 20 -32.96 5.29 -5.24
CA ALA A 20 -33.25 5.52 -6.66
C ALA A 20 -32.46 4.55 -7.53
N ALA A 21 -33.15 4.04 -8.56
CA ALA A 21 -32.77 2.98 -9.47
C ALA A 21 -31.38 3.13 -10.10
N VAL A 22 -30.71 2.00 -10.31
CA VAL A 22 -29.47 1.88 -11.10
C VAL A 22 -29.86 1.83 -12.59
N PRO A 23 -29.55 2.85 -13.41
CA PRO A 23 -29.39 2.61 -14.82
C PRO A 23 -28.02 1.97 -15.04
N VAL A 24 -27.99 0.87 -15.79
CA VAL A 24 -26.77 0.31 -16.37
C VAL A 24 -26.20 1.37 -17.32
N ALA A 25 -25.26 2.17 -16.81
CA ALA A 25 -24.46 3.06 -17.64
C ALA A 25 -23.27 2.25 -18.16
N LEU A 26 -23.34 1.92 -19.46
CA LEU A 26 -22.20 1.55 -20.28
C LEU A 26 -21.14 2.65 -20.14
N VAL A 27 -20.10 2.40 -19.33
CA VAL A 27 -18.94 3.30 -19.27
C VAL A 27 -18.22 3.13 -20.60
N ALA A 28 -18.42 4.11 -21.48
CA ALA A 28 -17.60 4.28 -22.66
C ALA A 28 -16.13 4.34 -22.23
N ALA A 29 -15.30 3.51 -22.86
CA ALA A 29 -13.86 3.63 -22.81
C ALA A 29 -13.47 5.10 -23.04
N GLY A 30 -12.66 5.65 -22.14
CA GLY A 30 -11.96 6.92 -22.41
C GLY A 30 -11.16 6.79 -23.70
N PRO A 31 -10.88 7.92 -24.38
CA PRO A 31 -10.37 7.89 -25.74
C PRO A 31 -9.08 7.08 -25.79
N ALA A 32 -9.08 6.11 -26.70
CA ALA A 32 -7.89 5.44 -27.15
C ALA A 32 -6.87 6.50 -27.58
N HIS A 33 -5.67 6.49 -26.98
CA HIS A 33 -4.51 7.02 -27.69
C HIS A 33 -4.17 6.01 -28.79
N ALA A 34 -4.86 6.19 -29.92
CA ALA A 34 -4.51 5.55 -31.17
C ALA A 34 -3.11 6.01 -31.60
N ASP A 35 -2.40 5.07 -32.23
CA ASP A 35 -1.13 5.20 -32.95
C ASP A 35 -0.71 6.63 -33.30
N GLU A 36 0.31 7.13 -32.60
CA GLU A 36 1.23 8.10 -33.19
C GLU A 36 2.44 7.32 -33.67
N ALA A 37 2.76 7.45 -34.96
CA ALA A 37 3.75 6.65 -35.67
C ALA A 37 5.05 6.46 -34.86
N THR A 38 5.44 5.20 -34.71
CA THR A 38 6.62 4.75 -33.96
C THR A 38 7.89 5.39 -34.55
N THR A 39 8.34 6.50 -33.94
CA THR A 39 9.76 6.87 -33.96
C THR A 39 10.53 5.64 -33.45
N PRO A 40 11.64 5.20 -34.08
CA PRO A 40 12.36 4.02 -33.62
C PRO A 40 12.66 4.17 -32.13
N ALA A 41 12.11 3.27 -31.32
CA ALA A 41 12.41 3.26 -29.90
C ALA A 41 13.93 3.18 -29.76
N THR A 42 14.53 4.16 -29.06
CA THR A 42 15.94 4.08 -28.69
C THR A 42 16.19 2.69 -28.10
N PRO A 43 17.19 1.94 -28.59
CA PRO A 43 17.46 0.60 -28.08
C PRO A 43 17.56 0.67 -26.56
N ILE A 44 16.71 -0.08 -25.86
CA ILE A 44 16.78 -0.18 -24.40
C ILE A 44 18.21 -0.66 -24.09
N PRO A 45 18.99 0.07 -23.27
CA PRO A 45 20.34 -0.34 -22.92
C PRO A 45 20.31 -1.78 -22.42
N GLU A 46 21.05 -2.67 -23.09
CA GLU A 46 21.03 -4.08 -22.74
C GLU A 46 21.87 -4.29 -21.48
N VAL A 47 21.19 -4.29 -20.33
CA VAL A 47 21.80 -4.59 -19.03
C VAL A 47 21.77 -6.11 -18.79
N PRO A 48 22.91 -6.73 -18.41
CA PRO A 48 22.91 -8.13 -18.00
C PRO A 48 21.97 -8.39 -16.83
N LEU A 49 21.46 -9.62 -16.72
CA LEU A 49 20.71 -10.02 -15.53
C LEU A 49 21.64 -9.96 -14.31
N ALA A 50 21.24 -9.25 -13.25
CA ALA A 50 21.98 -9.23 -12.00
C ALA A 50 22.02 -10.63 -11.37
N SER A 51 23.03 -10.91 -10.55
CA SER A 51 23.18 -12.21 -9.88
C SER A 51 22.03 -12.56 -8.94
N ASN A 52 21.40 -11.55 -8.34
CA ASN A 52 20.19 -11.65 -7.53
C ASN A 52 18.91 -11.24 -8.30
N GLY A 53 19.00 -11.02 -9.61
CA GLY A 53 17.90 -10.61 -10.46
C GLY A 53 17.00 -11.77 -10.87
N ARG A 54 15.70 -11.52 -10.99
CA ARG A 54 14.71 -12.49 -11.49
C ARG A 54 14.44 -12.25 -12.98
N PRO A 55 14.49 -13.27 -13.86
CA PRO A 55 14.20 -13.10 -15.28
C PRO A 55 12.83 -12.46 -15.57
N VAL A 56 11.77 -12.95 -14.89
CA VAL A 56 10.42 -12.39 -15.04
C VAL A 56 10.32 -10.92 -14.60
N VAL A 57 11.10 -10.50 -13.60
CA VAL A 57 11.16 -9.09 -13.17
C VAL A 57 11.85 -8.24 -14.23
N ARG A 58 12.94 -8.75 -14.82
CA ARG A 58 13.62 -8.07 -15.92
C ARG A 58 12.69 -7.88 -17.11
N ASP A 59 11.89 -8.89 -17.43
CA ASP A 59 10.95 -8.81 -18.55
C ASP A 59 9.89 -7.73 -18.29
N ILE A 60 9.36 -7.64 -17.06
CA ILE A 60 8.46 -6.54 -16.66
C ILE A 60 9.15 -5.18 -16.78
N GLN A 61 10.38 -5.04 -16.29
CA GLN A 61 11.13 -3.77 -16.38
C GLN A 61 11.33 -3.35 -17.86
N LYS A 62 11.68 -4.30 -18.73
CA LYS A 62 11.81 -4.05 -20.17
C LYS A 62 10.48 -3.64 -20.80
N GLN A 63 9.39 -4.32 -20.45
CA GLN A 63 8.04 -3.99 -20.94
C GLN A 63 7.61 -2.57 -20.52
N LEU A 64 7.86 -2.21 -19.26
CA LEU A 64 7.58 -0.85 -18.74
C LEU A 64 8.38 0.22 -19.48
N VAL A 65 9.70 0.01 -19.66
CA VAL A 65 10.57 0.95 -20.39
C VAL A 65 10.18 1.03 -21.86
N ALA A 66 9.88 -0.09 -22.52
CA ALA A 66 9.47 -0.11 -23.92
C ALA A 66 8.18 0.69 -24.15
N ARG A 67 7.20 0.55 -23.25
CA ARG A 67 5.87 1.16 -23.41
C ARG A 67 5.81 2.62 -22.96
N TYR A 68 6.53 2.98 -21.88
CA TYR A 68 6.39 4.28 -21.23
C TYR A 68 7.70 5.07 -21.12
N GLY A 69 8.85 4.49 -21.46
CA GLY A 69 10.16 5.11 -21.23
C GLY A 69 10.41 6.41 -21.98
N ALA A 70 9.67 6.67 -23.06
CA ALA A 70 9.71 7.94 -23.80
C ALA A 70 8.74 9.00 -23.25
N ARG A 71 7.87 8.64 -22.29
CA ARG A 71 6.92 9.56 -21.67
C ARG A 71 7.64 10.51 -20.73
N THR A 72 7.21 11.76 -20.73
CA THR A 72 7.72 12.81 -19.85
C THR A 72 7.51 12.39 -18.39
N GLY A 73 8.56 12.52 -17.57
CA GLY A 73 8.49 12.20 -16.15
C GLY A 73 8.53 10.71 -15.79
N PHE A 74 8.60 9.80 -16.78
CA PHE A 74 8.74 8.38 -16.51
C PHE A 74 10.07 8.08 -15.79
N PRO A 75 10.08 7.34 -14.67
CA PRO A 75 11.31 7.05 -13.93
C PRO A 75 12.32 6.26 -14.76
N ALA A 76 13.62 6.55 -14.55
CA ALA A 76 14.69 5.75 -15.14
C ALA A 76 14.73 4.37 -14.47
N VAL A 77 14.37 3.32 -15.21
CA VAL A 77 14.35 1.94 -14.71
C VAL A 77 15.55 1.18 -15.24
N THR A 78 16.34 0.60 -14.32
CA THR A 78 17.36 -0.39 -14.69
C THR A 78 16.69 -1.73 -14.96
N THR A 79 17.04 -2.40 -16.07
CA THR A 79 16.41 -3.66 -16.52
C THR A 79 17.27 -4.88 -16.20
N ASP A 80 17.72 -4.99 -14.94
CA ASP A 80 18.64 -6.04 -14.46
C ASP A 80 17.94 -7.18 -13.70
N GLY A 81 16.60 -7.11 -13.56
CA GLY A 81 15.80 -8.08 -12.83
C GLY A 81 15.72 -7.87 -11.33
N VAL A 82 16.28 -6.77 -10.80
CA VAL A 82 16.16 -6.39 -9.38
C VAL A 82 15.06 -5.34 -9.24
N TRP A 83 14.02 -5.63 -8.44
CA TRP A 83 12.94 -4.67 -8.24
C TRP A 83 13.36 -3.57 -7.25
N THR A 84 13.48 -2.34 -7.74
CA THR A 84 13.93 -1.16 -6.97
C THR A 84 12.79 -0.18 -6.69
N SER A 85 13.07 0.87 -5.90
CA SER A 85 12.14 1.98 -5.71
C SER A 85 11.77 2.67 -7.03
N ASP A 86 12.71 2.79 -7.96
CA ASP A 86 12.44 3.40 -9.28
C ASP A 86 11.55 2.50 -10.15
N SER A 87 11.75 1.18 -10.09
CA SER A 87 10.84 0.22 -10.74
C SER A 87 9.43 0.31 -10.16
N HIS A 88 9.31 0.44 -8.84
CA HIS A 88 8.01 0.62 -8.17
C HIS A 88 7.34 1.94 -8.54
N LYS A 89 8.10 3.04 -8.56
CA LYS A 89 7.61 4.35 -9.00
C LYS A 89 7.16 4.31 -10.45
N ALA A 90 7.88 3.61 -11.32
CA ALA A 90 7.54 3.41 -12.73
C ALA A 90 6.25 2.59 -12.88
N LEU A 91 6.05 1.54 -12.08
CA LEU A 91 4.80 0.77 -12.06
C LEU A 91 3.59 1.65 -11.69
N ILE A 92 3.72 2.49 -10.65
CA ILE A 92 2.65 3.43 -10.26
C ILE A 92 2.46 4.50 -11.33
N HIS A 93 3.52 4.99 -11.97
CA HIS A 93 3.43 5.99 -13.03
C HIS A 93 2.69 5.42 -14.25
N ALA A 94 3.01 4.20 -14.67
CA ALA A 94 2.30 3.49 -15.72
C ALA A 94 0.82 3.31 -15.37
N LEU A 95 0.50 2.90 -14.14
CA LEU A 95 -0.89 2.81 -13.68
C LEU A 95 -1.62 4.15 -13.78
N GLN A 96 -0.99 5.26 -13.37
CA GLN A 96 -1.59 6.59 -13.48
C GLN A 96 -1.95 6.93 -14.94
N LEU A 97 -1.03 6.69 -15.88
CA LEU A 97 -1.27 6.91 -17.31
C LEU A 97 -2.41 6.02 -17.85
N GLU A 98 -2.40 4.73 -17.53
CA GLU A 98 -3.44 3.77 -17.98
C GLU A 98 -4.83 4.07 -17.40
N MET A 99 -4.89 4.71 -16.23
CA MET A 99 -6.15 5.19 -15.65
C MET A 99 -6.61 6.55 -16.22
N GLY A 100 -5.85 7.15 -17.13
CA GLY A 100 -6.16 8.44 -17.75
C GLY A 100 -5.77 9.66 -16.92
N ILE A 101 -4.83 9.54 -15.98
CA ILE A 101 -4.20 10.72 -15.37
C ILE A 101 -3.25 11.33 -16.40
N ASP A 102 -3.43 12.62 -16.66
CA ASP A 102 -2.63 13.38 -17.62
C ASP A 102 -1.12 13.26 -17.37
N GLU A 103 -0.34 13.20 -18.46
CA GLU A 103 1.11 12.97 -18.43
C GLU A 103 1.86 14.04 -17.62
N ALA A 104 1.41 15.30 -17.66
CA ALA A 104 2.03 16.37 -16.87
C ALA A 104 1.73 16.25 -15.36
N THR A 105 0.76 15.41 -14.99
CA THR A 105 0.33 15.19 -13.60
C THR A 105 0.81 13.85 -13.04
N ALA A 106 0.99 12.84 -13.89
CA ALA A 106 1.53 11.55 -13.50
C ALA A 106 2.94 11.71 -12.90
N ASN A 107 3.21 11.02 -11.79
CA ASN A 107 4.42 11.23 -10.99
C ASN A 107 4.91 9.98 -10.25
N GLY A 108 4.22 8.85 -10.40
CA GLY A 108 4.56 7.59 -9.72
C GLY A 108 4.27 7.55 -8.23
N VAL A 109 3.49 8.50 -7.69
CA VAL A 109 3.09 8.53 -6.27
C VAL A 109 1.67 7.99 -6.09
N PHE A 110 1.49 7.03 -5.18
CA PHE A 110 0.18 6.47 -4.82
C PHE A 110 -0.60 7.38 -3.84
N GLY A 111 -0.76 8.65 -4.23
CA GLY A 111 -1.37 9.72 -3.44
C GLY A 111 -2.89 9.85 -3.62
N PRO A 112 -3.50 10.93 -3.07
CA PRO A 112 -4.95 11.14 -3.12
C PRO A 112 -5.55 11.14 -4.53
N LEU A 113 -4.86 11.70 -5.52
CA LEU A 113 -5.32 11.70 -6.92
C LEU A 113 -5.37 10.27 -7.47
N THR A 114 -4.25 9.54 -7.42
CA THR A 114 -4.14 8.14 -7.86
C THR A 114 -5.22 7.27 -7.22
N ARG A 115 -5.44 7.43 -5.91
CA ARG A 115 -6.45 6.68 -5.15
C ARG A 115 -7.87 6.97 -5.65
N ARG A 116 -8.24 8.23 -5.81
CA ARG A 116 -9.59 8.61 -6.29
C ARG A 116 -9.82 8.18 -7.74
N THR A 117 -8.81 8.25 -8.59
CA THR A 117 -8.94 7.79 -9.98
C THR A 117 -9.08 6.28 -10.04
N LEU A 118 -8.29 5.54 -9.26
CA LEU A 118 -8.35 4.09 -9.19
C LEU A 118 -9.69 3.56 -8.65
N GLN A 119 -10.31 4.26 -7.69
CA GLN A 119 -11.66 3.93 -7.20
C GLN A 119 -12.75 3.97 -8.29
N LYS A 120 -12.50 4.69 -9.39
CA LYS A 120 -13.44 4.79 -10.53
C LYS A 120 -13.17 3.74 -11.61
N GLN A 121 -12.05 3.02 -11.51
CA GLN A 121 -11.71 1.99 -12.50
C GLN A 121 -12.57 0.74 -12.31
N ALA A 122 -12.83 0.04 -13.42
CA ALA A 122 -13.49 -1.24 -13.37
C ALA A 122 -12.65 -2.26 -12.58
N THR A 123 -13.32 -3.11 -11.82
CA THR A 123 -12.65 -4.21 -11.10
C THR A 123 -12.15 -5.25 -12.10
N LEU A 124 -10.87 -5.62 -12.01
CA LEU A 124 -10.32 -6.71 -12.82
C LEU A 124 -10.75 -8.07 -12.25
N THR A 125 -11.26 -8.94 -13.12
CA THR A 125 -11.77 -10.27 -12.76
C THR A 125 -11.16 -11.32 -13.66
N VAL A 126 -11.19 -12.60 -13.26
CA VAL A 126 -10.70 -13.69 -14.13
C VAL A 126 -11.34 -13.59 -15.52
N GLY A 127 -10.51 -13.62 -16.55
CA GLY A 127 -10.89 -13.41 -17.95
C GLY A 127 -10.76 -11.96 -18.45
N SER A 128 -10.52 -10.98 -17.57
CA SER A 128 -10.11 -9.64 -17.99
C SER A 128 -8.83 -9.73 -18.82
N ALA A 129 -8.82 -9.07 -19.97
CA ALA A 129 -7.67 -9.03 -20.85
C ALA A 129 -7.42 -7.61 -21.34
N ASP A 130 -6.14 -7.25 -21.48
CA ASP A 130 -5.73 -6.00 -22.09
C ASP A 130 -5.96 -6.07 -23.61
N THR A 131 -6.54 -5.00 -24.17
CA THR A 131 -6.65 -4.80 -25.61
C THR A 131 -5.71 -3.68 -26.03
N THR A 132 -6.11 -2.43 -25.81
CA THR A 132 -5.28 -1.24 -26.01
C THR A 132 -4.64 -0.75 -24.72
N GLY A 133 -5.27 -1.05 -23.57
CA GLY A 133 -4.77 -0.72 -22.24
C GLY A 133 -3.70 -1.68 -21.73
N TYR A 134 -3.30 -1.50 -20.47
CA TYR A 134 -2.23 -2.29 -19.85
C TYR A 134 -2.49 -2.64 -18.38
N LEU A 135 -3.73 -2.46 -17.89
CA LEU A 135 -4.06 -2.65 -16.48
C LEU A 135 -3.88 -4.11 -16.03
N VAL A 136 -4.12 -5.10 -16.89
CA VAL A 136 -3.92 -6.51 -16.54
C VAL A 136 -2.43 -6.84 -16.43
N HIS A 137 -1.59 -6.36 -17.35
CA HIS A 137 -0.14 -6.50 -17.23
C HIS A 137 0.38 -5.87 -15.93
N LEU A 138 -0.12 -4.69 -15.53
CA LEU A 138 0.28 -4.03 -14.29
C LEU A 138 -0.19 -4.80 -13.04
N LEU A 139 -1.36 -5.46 -13.08
CA LEU A 139 -1.82 -6.34 -12.00
C LEU A 139 -0.91 -7.58 -11.89
N GLN A 140 -0.61 -8.20 -13.02
CA GLN A 140 0.28 -9.36 -13.10
C GLN A 140 1.69 -9.01 -12.62
N ALA A 141 2.23 -7.86 -13.03
CA ALA A 141 3.51 -7.35 -12.55
C ALA A 141 3.50 -7.16 -11.02
N SER A 142 2.42 -6.59 -10.47
CA SER A 142 2.26 -6.43 -9.03
C SER A 142 2.28 -7.77 -8.29
N LEU A 143 1.62 -8.81 -8.83
CA LEU A 143 1.66 -10.17 -8.27
C LEU A 143 3.09 -10.77 -8.29
N VAL A 144 3.85 -10.53 -9.36
CA VAL A 144 5.24 -10.97 -9.49
C VAL A 144 6.13 -10.31 -8.44
N VAL A 145 5.98 -8.99 -8.26
CA VAL A 145 6.76 -8.20 -7.29
C VAL A 145 6.44 -8.62 -5.86
N MET A 146 5.18 -8.92 -5.56
CA MET A 146 4.77 -9.50 -4.27
C MET A 146 5.17 -10.97 -4.11
N SER A 147 5.89 -11.56 -5.07
CA SER A 147 6.33 -12.97 -5.07
C SER A 147 5.19 -13.98 -4.94
N THR A 148 4.00 -13.60 -5.42
CA THR A 148 2.80 -14.46 -5.44
C THR A 148 2.58 -15.11 -6.81
N TRP A 149 3.34 -14.69 -7.81
CA TRP A 149 3.30 -15.19 -9.18
C TRP A 149 4.71 -15.21 -9.80
N ASP A 150 4.99 -16.24 -10.59
CA ASP A 150 6.24 -16.46 -11.33
C ASP A 150 5.99 -16.93 -12.77
N GLY A 151 4.73 -16.97 -13.19
CA GLY A 151 4.32 -17.34 -14.54
C GLY A 151 4.24 -16.15 -15.50
N PRO A 152 3.55 -16.32 -16.64
CA PRO A 152 3.46 -15.30 -17.69
C PRO A 152 2.86 -13.97 -17.22
N VAL A 153 3.36 -12.88 -17.82
CA VAL A 153 2.83 -11.52 -17.76
C VAL A 153 2.44 -11.16 -19.19
N ASP A 154 1.22 -11.54 -19.56
CA ASP A 154 0.71 -11.62 -20.94
C ASP A 154 -0.56 -10.78 -21.17
N GLY A 155 -1.00 -10.04 -20.15
CA GLY A 155 -2.18 -9.21 -20.23
C GLY A 155 -3.50 -9.96 -20.14
N THR A 156 -3.52 -11.25 -19.80
CA THR A 156 -4.76 -12.01 -19.56
C THR A 156 -4.85 -12.48 -18.11
N PHE A 157 -5.87 -12.03 -17.37
CA PHE A 157 -6.02 -12.36 -15.96
C PHE A 157 -6.59 -13.78 -15.80
N SER A 158 -5.71 -14.75 -15.63
CA SER A 158 -6.07 -16.17 -15.58
C SER A 158 -6.71 -16.60 -14.26
N ALA A 159 -7.42 -17.73 -14.26
CA ALA A 159 -7.97 -18.33 -13.04
C ALA A 159 -6.90 -18.64 -11.99
N LYS A 160 -5.70 -19.05 -12.43
CA LYS A 160 -4.57 -19.34 -11.55
C LYS A 160 -4.07 -18.08 -10.84
N GLN A 161 -4.01 -16.96 -11.55
CA GLN A 161 -3.68 -15.65 -10.96
C GLN A 161 -4.79 -15.17 -10.01
N GLY A 162 -6.07 -15.43 -10.31
CA GLY A 162 -7.18 -15.15 -9.37
C GLY A 162 -7.02 -15.88 -8.03
N VAL A 163 -6.61 -17.14 -8.04
CA VAL A 163 -6.28 -17.90 -6.82
C VAL A 163 -5.11 -17.28 -6.06
N ARG A 164 -4.04 -16.88 -6.77
CA ARG A 164 -2.89 -16.20 -6.13
C ARG A 164 -3.27 -14.86 -5.53
N LEU A 165 -4.12 -14.09 -6.20
CA LEU A 165 -4.61 -12.81 -5.70
C LEU A 165 -5.49 -13.01 -4.44
N SER A 166 -6.31 -14.06 -4.41
CA SER A 166 -7.08 -14.45 -3.22
C SER A 166 -6.16 -14.82 -2.04
N GLN A 167 -5.08 -15.55 -2.29
CA GLN A 167 -4.07 -15.89 -1.27
C GLN A 167 -3.36 -14.63 -0.75
N PHE A 168 -2.99 -13.71 -1.65
CA PHE A 168 -2.44 -12.41 -1.27
C PHE A 168 -3.42 -11.64 -0.37
N GLN A 169 -4.69 -11.53 -0.78
CA GLN A 169 -5.75 -10.87 -0.01
C GLN A 169 -5.87 -11.45 1.40
N ARG A 170 -5.83 -12.78 1.56
CA ARG A 170 -5.79 -13.43 2.88
C ARG A 170 -4.61 -12.93 3.71
N THR A 171 -3.40 -12.95 3.14
CA THR A 171 -2.16 -12.52 3.83
C THR A 171 -2.23 -11.07 4.32
N VAL A 172 -2.89 -10.19 3.58
CA VAL A 172 -3.07 -8.78 3.96
C VAL A 172 -4.40 -8.48 4.66
N ALA A 173 -5.13 -9.51 5.09
CA ALA A 173 -6.42 -9.42 5.76
C ALA A 173 -7.48 -8.61 4.99
N LEU A 174 -7.53 -8.81 3.67
CA LEU A 174 -8.62 -8.36 2.79
C LEU A 174 -9.60 -9.52 2.54
N PRO A 175 -10.86 -9.23 2.16
CA PRO A 175 -11.76 -10.26 1.66
C PRO A 175 -11.15 -11.00 0.47
N GLU A 176 -11.21 -12.33 0.52
CA GLU A 176 -10.62 -13.25 -0.46
C GLU A 176 -11.48 -13.36 -1.73
N THR A 177 -11.60 -12.27 -2.46
CA THR A 177 -12.44 -12.18 -3.66
C THR A 177 -11.75 -12.71 -4.91
N GLY A 178 -10.41 -12.75 -4.94
CA GLY A 178 -9.62 -13.03 -6.13
C GLY A 178 -9.77 -11.95 -7.22
N ARG A 179 -10.27 -10.77 -6.88
CA ARG A 179 -10.53 -9.66 -7.81
C ARG A 179 -9.57 -8.49 -7.58
N GLY A 180 -9.14 -7.85 -8.66
CA GLY A 180 -8.32 -6.63 -8.64
C GLY A 180 -9.18 -5.38 -8.41
N ASP A 181 -9.80 -5.27 -7.24
CA ASP A 181 -10.54 -4.08 -6.82
C ASP A 181 -9.61 -3.00 -6.24
N TYR A 182 -10.18 -1.82 -5.91
CA TYR A 182 -9.41 -0.70 -5.35
C TYR A 182 -8.55 -1.10 -4.14
N ARG A 183 -9.12 -1.85 -3.19
CA ARG A 183 -8.42 -2.23 -1.96
C ARG A 183 -7.27 -3.19 -2.25
N THR A 184 -7.48 -4.09 -3.19
CA THR A 184 -6.46 -5.03 -3.65
C THR A 184 -5.29 -4.30 -4.29
N TRP A 185 -5.56 -3.38 -5.22
CA TRP A 185 -4.52 -2.54 -5.81
C TRP A 185 -3.79 -1.67 -4.78
N ALA A 186 -4.53 -1.07 -3.83
CA ALA A 186 -3.93 -0.26 -2.79
C ALA A 186 -2.96 -1.08 -1.92
N ALA A 187 -3.34 -2.33 -1.57
CA ALA A 187 -2.48 -3.24 -0.81
C ALA A 187 -1.26 -3.74 -1.62
N LEU A 188 -1.41 -3.92 -2.94
CA LEU A 188 -0.31 -4.31 -3.83
C LEU A 188 0.73 -3.18 -4.00
N LEU A 189 0.29 -1.92 -4.03
CA LEU A 189 1.12 -0.79 -4.47
C LEU A 189 1.59 0.15 -3.35
N ALA A 190 0.93 0.14 -2.20
CA ALA A 190 1.26 1.02 -1.08
C ALA A 190 1.30 0.24 0.23
N SER A 191 2.35 0.46 1.03
CA SER A 191 2.54 -0.20 2.32
C SER A 191 1.41 0.06 3.31
N ASN A 192 0.73 1.21 3.20
CA ASN A 192 -0.43 1.55 4.03
C ASN A 192 -1.78 1.12 3.43
N GLY A 193 -1.79 0.43 2.28
CA GLY A 193 -3.01 -0.08 1.66
C GLY A 193 -4.08 0.99 1.44
N ASP A 194 -5.34 0.62 1.67
CA ASP A 194 -6.47 1.55 1.80
C ASP A 194 -6.54 2.09 3.25
N PRO A 195 -6.17 3.36 3.50
CA PRO A 195 -6.16 3.92 4.85
C PRO A 195 -7.56 4.15 5.43
N THR A 196 -8.61 4.00 4.61
CA THR A 196 -10.00 4.10 5.07
C THR A 196 -10.56 2.75 5.51
N ARG A 197 -9.79 1.65 5.38
CA ARG A 197 -10.19 0.34 5.86
C ARG A 197 -10.36 0.40 7.39
N PRO A 198 -11.55 0.08 7.93
CA PRO A 198 -11.74 0.06 9.37
C PRO A 198 -10.84 -1.01 9.98
N GLY A 199 -10.02 -0.61 10.96
CA GLY A 199 -9.27 -1.51 11.82
C GLY A 199 -9.93 -1.64 13.18
N ASN A 200 -9.66 -2.73 13.88
CA ASN A 200 -10.05 -2.92 15.28
C ASN A 200 -8.86 -2.80 16.25
N ALA A 201 -7.69 -2.45 15.73
CA ALA A 201 -6.46 -2.23 16.46
C ALA A 201 -5.82 -0.88 16.08
N ALA A 202 -5.14 -0.26 17.03
CA ALA A 202 -4.33 0.93 16.81
C ALA A 202 -3.06 0.83 17.65
N ASP A 203 -1.92 1.32 17.17
CA ASP A 203 -0.73 1.53 17.98
C ASP A 203 -0.62 2.99 18.44
N GLY A 204 0.06 3.22 19.56
CA GLY A 204 0.24 4.55 20.12
C GLY A 204 1.61 4.71 20.75
N ILE A 205 2.23 5.88 20.53
CA ILE A 205 3.51 6.27 21.14
C ILE A 205 3.33 7.12 22.41
N THR A 206 2.11 7.21 22.94
CA THR A 206 1.78 8.04 24.11
C THR A 206 0.87 7.26 25.04
N VAL A 207 0.94 7.57 26.35
CA VAL A 207 0.21 6.88 27.42
C VAL A 207 -1.29 6.75 27.17
N ILE A 208 -1.84 5.54 27.27
CA ILE A 208 -3.26 5.25 27.22
C ILE A 208 -3.88 5.38 28.61
N THR A 209 -4.34 6.58 28.93
CA THR A 209 -5.13 6.82 30.15
C THR A 209 -6.51 6.16 30.07
N ALA A 210 -7.21 6.04 31.20
CA ALA A 210 -8.58 5.50 31.23
C ALA A 210 -9.54 6.24 30.26
N ALA A 211 -9.41 7.57 30.15
CA ALA A 211 -10.20 8.37 29.21
C ALA A 211 -9.89 8.04 27.74
N ARG A 212 -8.60 7.82 27.42
CA ARG A 212 -8.18 7.40 26.07
C ARG A 212 -8.61 5.97 25.76
N ALA A 213 -8.46 5.04 26.70
CA ALA A 213 -8.95 3.67 26.57
C ALA A 213 -10.47 3.66 26.26
N LYS A 214 -11.25 4.47 26.99
CA LYS A 214 -12.68 4.64 26.71
C LYS A 214 -12.93 5.18 25.30
N THR A 215 -12.19 6.22 24.89
CA THR A 215 -12.36 6.83 23.55
C THR A 215 -12.05 5.82 22.44
N LEU A 216 -10.97 5.05 22.58
CA LEU A 216 -10.62 3.97 21.65
C LEU A 216 -11.73 2.91 21.61
N LYS A 217 -12.24 2.49 22.77
CA LYS A 217 -13.31 1.49 22.86
C LYS A 217 -14.60 1.97 22.20
N ASP A 218 -15.01 3.21 22.50
CA ASP A 218 -16.21 3.85 21.91
C ASP A 218 -16.08 3.99 20.38
N ALA A 219 -14.86 4.16 19.87
CA ALA A 219 -14.55 4.20 18.44
C ALA A 219 -14.49 2.80 17.78
N GLY A 220 -14.72 1.72 18.54
CA GLY A 220 -14.77 0.34 18.03
C GLY A 220 -13.43 -0.40 18.06
N TYR A 221 -12.37 0.19 18.62
CA TYR A 221 -11.11 -0.53 18.81
C TYR A 221 -11.24 -1.56 19.93
N THR A 222 -10.53 -2.67 19.77
CA THR A 222 -10.51 -3.80 20.70
C THR A 222 -9.11 -4.14 21.17
N ILE A 223 -8.09 -3.66 20.46
CA ILE A 223 -6.68 -3.92 20.74
C ILE A 223 -5.90 -2.61 20.60
N VAL A 224 -4.95 -2.37 21.49
CA VAL A 224 -4.00 -1.26 21.39
C VAL A 224 -2.56 -1.77 21.43
N GLY A 225 -1.71 -1.22 20.57
CA GLY A 225 -0.29 -1.49 20.52
C GLY A 225 0.46 -0.47 21.37
N ARG A 226 1.31 -0.94 22.29
CA ARG A 226 2.12 -0.07 23.13
C ARG A 226 3.55 -0.56 23.23
N TYR A 227 4.49 0.37 23.30
CA TYR A 227 5.90 0.03 23.16
C TYR A 227 6.51 -0.42 24.47
N LEU A 228 7.41 -1.41 24.41
CA LEU A 228 8.15 -1.90 25.57
C LEU A 228 9.28 -0.95 25.98
N THR A 229 9.79 -0.17 25.03
CA THR A 229 10.94 0.72 25.23
C THR A 229 10.68 2.13 24.70
N ASN A 230 11.43 3.09 25.22
CA ASN A 230 11.43 4.46 24.71
C ASN A 230 12.29 4.54 23.45
N SER A 231 12.03 5.54 22.61
CA SER A 231 12.97 5.87 21.52
C SER A 231 14.21 6.55 22.11
N ASP A 232 15.38 6.34 21.49
CA ASP A 232 16.66 7.01 21.82
C ASP A 232 16.69 8.51 21.42
N ILE A 233 15.53 9.17 21.37
CA ILE A 233 15.40 10.58 21.02
C ILE A 233 15.28 11.43 22.30
N PRO A 234 15.80 12.67 22.30
CA PRO A 234 15.52 13.62 23.35
C PRO A 234 14.01 13.85 23.47
N ASP A 235 13.48 13.86 24.70
CA ASP A 235 12.06 14.02 25.04
C ASP A 235 11.15 12.86 24.53
N PRO A 236 11.31 11.63 25.07
CA PRO A 236 10.43 10.53 24.70
C PRO A 236 8.99 10.87 25.10
N LEU A 237 8.05 10.77 24.16
CA LEU A 237 6.61 11.03 24.33
C LEU A 237 5.89 10.02 25.27
N ASP A 238 6.59 9.47 26.26
CA ASP A 238 6.20 8.30 27.04
C ASP A 238 5.84 7.13 26.12
N LYS A 239 6.74 6.90 25.16
CA LYS A 239 6.59 5.85 24.15
C LYS A 239 6.48 4.48 24.81
N ARG A 240 7.30 4.21 25.81
CA ARG A 240 7.23 3.01 26.65
C ARG A 240 5.89 2.94 27.42
N ILE A 241 5.39 1.73 27.64
CA ILE A 241 4.27 1.46 28.55
C ILE A 241 4.58 2.02 29.95
N GLN A 242 3.65 2.80 30.51
CA GLN A 242 3.82 3.41 31.84
C GLN A 242 3.18 2.57 32.95
N ASP A 243 3.61 2.81 34.18
CA ASP A 243 3.03 2.17 35.37
C ASP A 243 1.51 2.45 35.46
N GLY A 244 0.72 1.41 35.70
CA GLY A 244 -0.75 1.49 35.75
C GLY A 244 -1.44 1.68 34.38
N GLU A 245 -0.70 1.86 33.28
CA GLU A 245 -1.28 2.02 31.95
C GLU A 245 -2.01 0.75 31.49
N LEU A 246 -1.45 -0.42 31.76
CA LEU A 246 -2.07 -1.70 31.43
C LEU A 246 -3.41 -1.89 32.15
N ASP A 247 -3.48 -1.51 33.43
CA ASP A 247 -4.74 -1.55 34.20
C ASP A 247 -5.81 -0.67 33.56
N ALA A 248 -5.44 0.54 33.12
CA ALA A 248 -6.35 1.45 32.43
C ALA A 248 -6.83 0.88 31.07
N ILE A 249 -5.94 0.24 30.30
CA ILE A 249 -6.26 -0.42 29.03
C ILE A 249 -7.26 -1.57 29.27
N PHE A 250 -6.96 -2.45 30.23
CA PHE A 250 -7.79 -3.63 30.51
C PHE A 250 -9.13 -3.26 31.14
N ALA A 251 -9.16 -2.32 32.08
CA ALA A 251 -10.41 -1.79 32.65
C ALA A 251 -11.29 -1.10 31.58
N GLY A 252 -10.67 -0.50 30.54
CA GLY A 252 -11.35 0.02 29.36
C GLY A 252 -11.87 -1.03 28.39
N GLY A 253 -11.66 -2.33 28.65
CA GLY A 253 -12.13 -3.43 27.82
C GLY A 253 -11.33 -3.58 26.51
N LEU A 254 -10.07 -3.13 26.49
CA LEU A 254 -9.13 -3.30 25.39
C LEU A 254 -8.13 -4.42 25.71
N LYS A 255 -7.57 -5.02 24.67
CA LYS A 255 -6.39 -5.90 24.75
C LYS A 255 -5.14 -5.09 24.40
N VAL A 256 -3.98 -5.55 24.88
CA VAL A 256 -2.69 -4.95 24.50
C VAL A 256 -1.89 -5.92 23.63
N PHE A 257 -1.18 -5.42 22.63
CA PHE A 257 -0.05 -6.12 22.04
C PHE A 257 1.23 -5.29 22.27
N PRO A 258 2.29 -5.89 22.84
CA PRO A 258 3.54 -5.17 23.06
C PRO A 258 4.27 -4.95 21.74
N ILE A 259 4.92 -3.79 21.61
CA ILE A 259 5.74 -3.42 20.46
C ILE A 259 7.17 -3.18 20.92
N PHE A 260 8.12 -3.93 20.36
CA PHE A 260 9.54 -3.59 20.51
C PHE A 260 10.03 -2.88 19.25
N GLN A 261 10.55 -1.66 19.39
CA GLN A 261 11.09 -0.91 18.26
C GLN A 261 12.19 0.05 18.72
N GLU A 262 13.42 -0.27 18.34
CA GLU A 262 14.60 0.56 18.56
C GLU A 262 15.44 0.66 17.29
N GLY A 263 15.62 1.87 16.78
CA GLY A 263 16.34 2.12 15.52
C GLY A 263 15.58 1.65 14.27
N GLY A 264 16.33 1.27 13.23
CA GLY A 264 15.80 0.74 11.96
C GLY A 264 15.74 1.73 10.78
N THR A 265 16.35 2.91 10.90
CA THR A 265 16.35 3.93 9.84
C THR A 265 17.59 3.90 8.93
N ASN A 266 18.60 3.09 9.26
CA ASN A 266 19.82 2.93 8.46
C ASN A 266 20.22 1.46 8.36
N THR A 267 20.78 1.09 7.20
CA THR A 267 21.40 -0.21 6.89
C THR A 267 22.35 -0.73 7.98
N THR A 268 23.06 0.15 8.69
CA THR A 268 23.98 -0.24 9.79
C THR A 268 23.28 -0.90 10.98
N TYR A 269 21.97 -0.73 11.13
CA TYR A 269 21.18 -1.42 12.16
C TYR A 269 20.88 -2.89 11.83
N PHE A 270 21.08 -3.31 10.57
CA PHE A 270 20.72 -4.65 10.11
C PHE A 270 21.95 -5.56 10.01
N SER A 271 22.35 -6.14 11.15
CA SER A 271 23.37 -7.19 11.23
C SER A 271 22.92 -8.31 12.13
N TYR A 272 23.48 -9.52 11.95
CA TYR A 272 23.18 -10.67 12.80
C TYR A 272 23.39 -10.36 14.29
N GLY A 273 24.52 -9.76 14.65
CA GLY A 273 24.84 -9.42 16.04
C GLY A 273 23.90 -8.37 16.64
N LEU A 274 23.48 -7.36 15.87
CA LEU A 274 22.46 -6.40 16.32
C LEU A 274 21.08 -7.06 16.44
N GLY A 275 20.72 -7.98 15.54
CA GLY A 275 19.48 -8.75 15.61
C GLY A 275 19.38 -9.59 16.89
N VAL A 276 20.45 -10.31 17.24
CA VAL A 276 20.52 -11.08 18.50
C VAL A 276 20.38 -10.18 19.72
N ARG A 277 21.07 -9.03 19.74
CA ARG A 277 20.93 -8.05 20.84
C ARG A 277 19.53 -7.45 20.92
N ALA A 278 18.93 -7.12 19.79
CA ALA A 278 17.58 -6.59 19.72
C ALA A 278 16.56 -7.62 20.26
N ALA A 279 16.72 -8.90 19.93
CA ALA A 279 15.89 -9.98 20.47
C ALA A 279 16.02 -10.11 21.98
N GLY A 280 17.24 -10.13 22.52
CA GLY A 280 17.47 -10.19 23.97
C GLY A 280 16.83 -9.02 24.71
N ARG A 281 16.99 -7.78 24.21
CA ARG A 281 16.35 -6.62 24.83
C ARG A 281 14.82 -6.60 24.71
N ALA A 282 14.28 -7.19 23.65
CA ALA A 282 12.83 -7.34 23.53
C ALA A 282 12.27 -8.30 24.59
N ASP A 283 13.00 -9.40 24.86
CA ASP A 283 12.68 -10.36 25.93
C ASP A 283 12.82 -9.71 27.31
N ASP A 284 13.92 -9.02 27.58
CA ASP A 284 14.16 -8.32 28.85
C ASP A 284 13.12 -7.22 29.15
N ALA A 285 12.53 -6.62 28.11
CA ALA A 285 11.58 -5.51 28.24
C ALA A 285 10.11 -5.95 28.33
N ALA A 286 9.81 -7.22 28.03
CA ALA A 286 8.46 -7.79 28.02
C ALA A 286 8.01 -8.27 29.40
#